data_AF-V5GJI5-F1
#
_entry.id   AF-V5GJI5-F1
#
_cell.length_a   1.000
_cell.length_b   1.000
_cell.length_c   1.000
_cell.angle_alpha   90.00
_cell.angle_beta   90.00
_cell.angle_gamma   90.00
#
_symmetry.space_group_name_H-M   'P 1'
#
loop_
_entity.id
_entity.type
_entity.pdbx_description
1 polymer ?
#
loop_
_entity_poly.entity_id
_entity_poly.type
_entity_poly.pdbx_seq_one_letter_code
_entity_poly.pdbx_strand_id
1 'polypeptide(L)'
;QTRPVIISALWQYIKTHRLQDAHEREYIVCDKYLEQIFNCTRMKFAEIPQRLNPLLHPPDPIVINHVISVEGGAESKQTACYDIDVEVDDTLKTQMNNFLLSTASQQEI
;
A
#
# COMPACT_ATOMS: atom_id res chain seq x y z
N GLN A 1 -0.89 1.88 -2.76
CA GLN A 1 0.24 0.91 -2.74
C GLN A 1 -0.09 -0.25 -1.80
N THR A 2 -0.05 -1.50 -2.29
CA THR A 2 -0.44 -2.67 -1.49
C THR A 2 0.74 -3.24 -0.70
N ARG A 3 0.47 -3.80 0.48
CA ARG A 3 1.44 -4.45 1.39
C ARG A 3 2.50 -5.34 0.70
N PRO A 4 2.15 -6.23 -0.26
CA PRO A 4 3.14 -7.07 -0.94
C PRO A 4 4.14 -6.31 -1.81
N VAL A 5 3.77 -5.15 -2.35
CA VAL A 5 4.69 -4.31 -3.15
C VAL A 5 5.77 -3.73 -2.26
N ILE A 6 5.40 -3.29 -1.06
CA ILE A 6 6.34 -2.73 -0.08
C ILE A 6 7.34 -3.79 0.38
N ILE A 7 6.88 -5.01 0.68
CA ILE A 7 7.76 -6.13 1.04
C ILE A 7 8.72 -6.46 -0.10
N SER A 8 8.24 -6.48 -1.35
CA SER A 8 9.07 -6.75 -2.53
C SER A 8 10.14 -5.67 -2.73
N ALA A 9 9.77 -4.39 -2.59
CA ALA A 9 10.70 -3.28 -2.68
C ALA A 9 11.76 -3.33 -1.57
N LEU A 10 11.37 -3.66 -0.34
CA LEU A 10 12.27 -3.79 0.79
C LEU A 10 13.25 -4.96 0.61
N TRP A 11 12.78 -6.07 0.04
CA TRP A 11 13.65 -7.19 -0.33
C TRP A 11 14.68 -6.83 -1.40
N GLN A 12 14.26 -6.06 -2.41
CA GLN A 12 15.16 -5.57 -3.44
C GLN A 12 16.23 -4.64 -2.84
N TYR A 13 15.83 -3.77 -1.91
CA TYR A 13 16.77 -2.92 -1.16
C TYR A 13 17.81 -3.74 -0.40
N ILE A 14 17.38 -4.75 0.38
CA ILE A 14 18.26 -5.65 1.14
C ILE A 14 19.28 -6.33 0.23
N LYS A 15 18.85 -6.81 -0.95
CA LYS A 15 19.75 -7.45 -1.93
C LYS A 15 20.76 -6.47 -2.51
N THR A 16 20.32 -5.30 -2.95
CA THR A 16 21.20 -4.31 -3.59
C THR A 16 22.25 -3.77 -2.60
N HIS A 17 21.88 -3.61 -1.33
CA HIS A 17 22.76 -3.13 -0.27
C HIS A 17 23.52 -4.26 0.47
N ARG A 18 23.36 -5.52 0.05
CA ARG A 18 23.96 -6.72 0.67
C ARG A 18 23.78 -6.75 2.20
N LEU A 19 22.58 -6.44 2.64
CA LEU A 19 22.21 -6.37 4.06
C LEU A 19 21.86 -7.74 4.66
N GLN A 20 21.87 -8.79 3.84
CA GLN A 20 21.69 -10.16 4.31
C GLN A 20 22.96 -10.65 5.00
N ASP A 21 22.80 -11.26 6.17
CA ASP A 21 23.92 -11.81 6.94
C ASP A 21 24.57 -12.99 6.19
N ALA A 22 25.90 -13.01 6.13
CA ALA A 22 26.67 -14.02 5.40
C ALA A 22 26.66 -15.39 6.08
N HIS A 23 26.53 -15.42 7.41
CA HIS A 23 26.51 -16.65 8.21
C HIS A 23 25.08 -17.13 8.43
N GLU A 24 24.15 -16.22 8.72
CA GLU A 24 22.75 -16.56 9.01
C GLU A 24 21.80 -15.92 8.00
N ARG A 25 21.53 -16.62 6.88
CA ARG A 25 20.72 -16.09 5.76
C ARG A 25 19.30 -15.66 6.12
N GLU A 26 18.77 -16.08 7.27
CA GLU A 26 17.47 -15.66 7.79
C GLU A 26 17.48 -14.27 8.44
N TYR A 27 18.68 -13.77 8.78
CA TYR A 27 18.87 -12.47 9.40
C TYR A 27 19.34 -11.43 8.41
N ILE A 28 18.93 -10.21 8.71
CA ILE A 28 19.21 -9.01 7.95
C ILE A 28 19.84 -8.02 8.92
N VAL A 29 20.99 -7.50 8.53
CA VAL A 29 21.67 -6.40 9.21
C VAL A 29 21.00 -5.12 8.74
N CYS A 30 20.39 -4.38 9.67
CA CYS A 30 19.78 -3.11 9.34
C CYS A 30 20.88 -2.09 9.11
N ASP A 31 20.80 -1.36 8.01
CA ASP A 31 21.65 -0.20 7.78
C ASP A 31 21.09 1.02 8.54
N LYS A 32 21.78 2.14 8.48
CA LYS A 32 21.36 3.41 9.10
C LYS A 32 19.88 3.73 8.84
N TYR A 33 19.38 3.53 7.62
CA TYR A 33 18.01 3.89 7.27
C TYR A 33 17.01 2.88 7.82
N LEU A 34 17.30 1.58 7.72
CA LEU A 34 16.45 0.55 8.31
C LEU A 34 16.45 0.61 9.83
N GLU A 35 17.57 0.97 10.47
CA GLU A 35 17.64 1.17 11.92
C GLU A 35 16.73 2.31 12.37
N GLN A 36 16.64 3.41 11.61
CA GLN A 36 15.73 4.51 11.90
C GLN A 36 14.24 4.14 11.76
N ILE A 37 13.93 3.15 10.92
CA ILE A 37 12.55 2.70 10.64
C ILE A 37 12.12 1.62 11.62
N PHE A 38 12.98 0.60 11.82
CA PHE A 38 12.66 -0.60 12.60
C PHE A 38 13.21 -0.56 14.03
N ASN A 39 14.00 0.47 14.39
CA ASN A 39 14.66 0.64 15.68
C ASN A 39 15.44 -0.61 16.13
N CYS A 40 16.05 -1.33 15.20
CA CYS A 40 16.78 -2.57 15.46
C CYS A 40 17.99 -2.68 14.54
N THR A 41 19.11 -3.13 15.10
CA THR A 41 20.38 -3.36 14.40
C THR A 41 20.35 -4.63 13.54
N ARG A 42 19.59 -5.63 13.97
CA ARG A 42 19.47 -6.94 13.31
C ARG A 42 18.06 -7.49 13.50
N MET A 43 17.48 -8.06 12.45
CA MET A 43 16.17 -8.72 12.52
C MET A 43 16.04 -9.87 11.55
N LYS A 44 15.09 -10.78 11.79
CA LYS A 44 14.76 -11.87 10.86
C LYS A 44 13.87 -11.36 9.73
N PHE A 45 14.01 -11.91 8.53
CA PHE A 45 13.14 -11.56 7.41
C PHE A 45 11.65 -11.82 7.71
N ALA A 46 11.34 -12.88 8.46
CA ALA A 46 9.98 -13.22 8.86
C ALA A 46 9.32 -12.18 9.80
N GLU A 47 10.12 -11.34 10.49
CA GLU A 47 9.62 -10.30 11.40
C GLU A 47 9.24 -9.02 10.65
N ILE A 48 9.79 -8.79 9.45
CA ILE A 48 9.55 -7.58 8.65
C ILE A 48 8.06 -7.32 8.44
N PRO A 49 7.23 -8.28 8.00
CA PRO A 49 5.81 -8.01 7.76
C PRO A 49 5.07 -7.57 9.03
N GLN A 50 5.44 -8.16 10.18
CA GLN A 50 4.82 -7.81 11.46
C GLN A 50 5.22 -6.42 11.93
N ARG A 51 6.50 -6.05 11.76
CA ARG A 51 7.00 -4.71 12.11
C ARG A 51 6.58 -3.61 11.13
N LEU A 52 6.34 -3.97 9.87
CA LEU A 52 5.84 -3.05 8.85
C LEU A 52 4.36 -2.68 9.10
N ASN A 53 3.56 -3.61 9.63
CA ASN A 53 2.12 -3.44 9.87
C ASN A 53 1.77 -2.16 10.66
N PRO A 54 2.41 -1.84 11.81
CA PRO A 54 2.13 -0.60 12.54
C PRO A 54 2.65 0.67 11.85
N LEU A 55 3.61 0.56 10.91
CA LEU A 55 4.17 1.71 10.17
C LEU A 55 3.32 2.09 8.95
N LEU A 56 2.42 1.20 8.53
CA LEU A 56 1.51 1.43 7.41
C LEU A 56 0.26 2.15 7.92
N HIS A 57 0.35 3.47 8.03
CA HIS A 57 -0.84 4.28 8.27
C HIS A 57 -1.81 4.14 7.09
N PRO A 58 -3.13 4.11 7.36
CA PRO A 58 -4.10 4.32 6.30
C PRO A 58 -3.79 5.65 5.61
N PRO A 59 -4.06 5.78 4.30
CA PRO A 59 -3.87 7.04 3.58
C PRO A 59 -4.58 8.16 4.35
N ASP A 60 -3.92 9.32 4.45
CA ASP A 60 -4.49 10.48 5.15
C ASP A 60 -5.87 10.81 4.55
N PRO A 61 -6.88 11.06 5.38
CA PRO A 61 -8.22 11.36 4.90
C PRO A 61 -8.17 12.64 4.06
N ILE A 62 -8.90 12.65 2.95
CA ILE A 62 -9.09 13.86 2.15
C ILE A 62 -9.93 14.84 2.98
N VAL A 63 -9.31 15.92 3.47
CA VAL A 63 -9.98 16.99 4.23
C VAL A 63 -10.31 18.14 3.29
N ILE A 64 -11.59 18.32 2.95
CA ILE A 64 -12.08 19.47 2.18
C ILE A 64 -12.57 20.54 3.16
N ASN A 65 -11.77 21.59 3.38
CA ASN A 65 -12.17 22.73 4.18
C ASN A 65 -13.03 23.69 3.33
N HIS A 66 -14.31 23.84 3.65
CA HIS A 66 -15.21 24.79 2.98
C HIS A 66 -15.79 25.78 3.99
N VAL A 67 -15.45 27.06 3.87
CA VAL A 67 -16.04 28.16 4.65
C VAL A 67 -17.21 28.74 3.86
N ILE A 68 -18.43 28.61 4.39
CA ILE A 68 -19.61 29.23 3.78
C ILE A 68 -19.67 30.69 4.20
N SER A 69 -19.29 31.60 3.31
CA SER A 69 -19.47 33.05 3.51
C SER A 69 -20.87 33.48 3.06
N VAL A 70 -21.69 34.00 3.99
CA VAL A 70 -23.05 34.52 3.71
C VAL A 70 -23.01 36.05 3.56
N GLU A 71 -22.07 36.56 2.78
CA GLU A 71 -22.00 37.98 2.39
C GLU A 71 -21.82 38.06 0.87
N GLY A 72 -22.92 37.91 0.14
CA GLY A 72 -22.95 38.04 -1.32
C GLY A 72 -24.33 37.69 -1.85
N GLY A 73 -25.12 38.70 -2.21
CA GLY A 73 -26.41 38.49 -2.87
C GLY A 73 -26.26 37.70 -4.17
N ALA A 74 -27.18 36.75 -4.37
CA ALA A 74 -27.63 36.12 -5.62
C ALA A 74 -26.67 35.70 -6.77
N GLU A 75 -25.36 35.98 -6.78
CA GLU A 75 -24.56 35.90 -8.02
C GLU A 75 -23.22 35.14 -7.96
N SER A 76 -22.95 34.33 -6.94
CA SER A 76 -21.74 33.48 -6.92
C SER A 76 -22.04 32.03 -6.55
N LYS A 77 -22.68 31.31 -7.47
CA LYS A 77 -22.68 29.84 -7.48
C LYS A 77 -21.26 29.34 -7.79
N GLN A 78 -20.36 29.38 -6.81
CA GLN A 78 -19.10 28.66 -6.90
C GLN A 78 -19.38 27.19 -6.59
N THR A 79 -19.83 26.45 -7.61
CA THR A 79 -19.80 24.99 -7.58
C THR A 79 -18.33 24.57 -7.64
N ALA A 80 -17.68 24.45 -6.48
CA ALA A 80 -16.36 23.85 -6.41
C ALA A 80 -16.48 22.39 -6.84
N CYS A 81 -16.09 22.10 -8.09
CA CYS A 81 -16.01 20.75 -8.62
C CYS A 81 -14.63 20.20 -8.29
N TYR A 82 -14.56 19.12 -7.53
CA TYR A 82 -13.32 18.44 -7.19
C TYR A 82 -13.23 17.15 -8.02
N ASP A 83 -12.27 17.10 -8.95
CA ASP A 83 -11.89 15.85 -9.61
C ASP A 83 -10.99 15.06 -8.65
N ILE A 84 -11.45 13.87 -8.25
CA ILE A 84 -10.72 12.98 -7.35
C ILE A 84 -10.42 11.71 -8.14
N ASP A 85 -9.15 11.47 -8.43
CA ASP A 85 -8.69 10.21 -9.00
C ASP A 85 -8.85 9.09 -7.95
N VAL A 86 -9.72 8.12 -8.25
CA VAL A 86 -9.97 6.95 -7.39
C VAL A 86 -9.28 5.73 -7.99
N GLU A 87 -8.40 5.09 -7.21
CA GLU A 87 -7.86 3.77 -7.56
C GLU A 87 -9.02 2.75 -7.57
N VAL A 88 -9.47 2.34 -8.76
CA VAL A 88 -10.46 1.27 -8.93
C VAL A 88 -9.76 -0.09 -9.04
N ASP A 89 -10.38 -1.13 -8.49
CA ASP A 89 -9.90 -2.50 -8.66
C ASP A 89 -9.89 -2.91 -10.14
N ASP A 90 -8.90 -3.71 -10.52
CA ASP A 90 -8.71 -4.16 -11.89
C ASP A 90 -9.87 -5.06 -12.33
N THR A 91 -10.67 -4.56 -13.28
CA THR A 91 -11.85 -5.26 -13.83
C THR A 91 -11.53 -6.65 -14.41
N LEU A 92 -10.27 -6.91 -14.80
CA LEU A 92 -9.84 -8.23 -15.26
C LEU A 92 -9.97 -9.31 -14.17
N LYS A 93 -9.75 -8.96 -12.90
CA LYS A 93 -9.86 -9.94 -11.80
C LYS A 93 -11.27 -10.48 -11.69
N THR A 94 -12.27 -9.62 -11.85
CA THR A 94 -13.69 -10.01 -11.84
C THR A 94 -14.03 -10.90 -13.03
N GLN A 95 -13.53 -10.57 -14.23
CA GLN A 95 -13.75 -11.40 -15.42
C GLN A 95 -13.09 -12.78 -15.30
N MET A 96 -11.86 -12.85 -14.78
CA MET A 96 -11.16 -14.13 -14.57
C MET A 96 -11.88 -15.00 -13.53
N ASN A 97 -12.40 -14.41 -12.45
CA ASN A 97 -13.14 -15.16 -11.43
C ASN A 97 -14.45 -15.74 -12.01
N ASN A 98 -15.19 -14.94 -12.79
CA ASN A 98 -16.40 -15.40 -13.48
C ASN A 98 -16.09 -16.53 -14.48
N PHE A 99 -14.96 -16.44 -15.18
CA PHE A 99 -14.53 -17.49 -16.11
C PHE A 99 -14.23 -18.82 -15.40
N LEU A 100 -13.48 -18.78 -14.28
CA LEU A 100 -13.19 -19.97 -13.47
C LEU A 100 -14.46 -20.62 -12.89
N LEU A 101 -15.41 -19.80 -12.42
CA LEU A 101 -16.71 -20.29 -11.94
C LEU A 101 -17.53 -20.94 -13.08
N SER A 102 -17.49 -20.37 -14.28
CA SER A 102 -18.18 -20.92 -15.45
C SER A 102 -17.59 -22.23 -15.97
N THR A 103 -16.29 -22.46 -15.77
CA THR A 103 -15.62 -23.71 -16.18
C THR A 103 -15.77 -24.81 -15.14
N ALA A 104 -15.79 -24.49 -13.85
CA ALA A 104 -16.09 -25.45 -12.78
C ALA A 104 -17.52 -26.02 -12.89
N SER A 105 -18.49 -25.19 -13.28
CA SER A 105 -19.89 -25.61 -13.48
C SER A 105 -20.11 -26.44 -14.76
N GLN A 106 -19.12 -26.53 -15.66
CA GLN A 106 -19.17 -27.41 -16.83
C GLN A 106 -18.57 -28.80 -16.58
N GLN A 107 -17.88 -29.03 -15.46
CA GLN A 107 -17.30 -30.35 -15.13
C GLN A 107 -18.28 -31.29 -14.40
N GLU A 108 -19.47 -30.80 -14.02
CA GLU A 108 -20.53 -31.59 -13.35
C GLU A 108 -21.61 -32.13 -14.31
N ILE A 109 -21.34 -32.20 -15.62
CA ILE A 109 -22.24 -32.79 -16.64
C ILE A 109 -21.64 -34.06 -17.25
#